data_AF-A0A258NCY7-F1
#
_entry.id   AF-A0A258NCY7-F1
#
_cell.length_a   1.000
_cell.length_b   1.000
_cell.length_c   1.000
_cell.angle_alpha   90.00
_cell.angle_beta   90.00
_cell.angle_gamma   90.00
#
_symmetry.space_group_name_H-M   'P 1'
#
loop_
_entity.id
_entity.type
_entity.pdbx_description
1 polymer ?
#
loop_
_entity_poly.entity_id
_entity_poly.type
_entity_poly.pdbx_seq_one_letter_code
_entity_poly.pdbx_strand_id
1 'polypeptide(L)'
;MPMARGAWSRGRPVPPPIMERMHLVAITSFIAGLIVVIVGAELIVRGGSRVGALLGVSPMILGLTVVALGTSTPELAVGLTAAAEGNGGLAVGNIAGTNIVNILLILGLSAWIMPLKVQLLSLKLDLPVMVGSALALLWMAWDGLLSRHEGAWMVGASVLYTIAMVRLSRRESLPMQQEFSREYSAKNILPRVATLQGTVSVLMLAAGIVVAVVGAELLVSRASQDTASFSS
;
A
#
# COMPACT_ATOMS: atom_id res chain seq x y z
N MET A 1 78.21 -13.08 8.57
CA MET A 1 77.71 -11.69 8.73
C MET A 1 76.54 -11.47 7.77
N PRO A 2 75.28 -11.42 8.26
CA PRO A 2 74.16 -10.93 7.47
C PRO A 2 73.80 -9.49 7.88
N MET A 3 73.17 -8.74 6.96
CA MET A 3 72.02 -7.85 7.17
C MET A 3 72.06 -6.71 6.13
N ALA A 4 71.31 -6.90 5.05
CA ALA A 4 70.89 -5.83 4.15
C ALA A 4 69.35 -5.78 4.12
N ARG A 5 68.83 -4.67 4.63
CA ARG A 5 67.63 -3.87 4.26
C ARG A 5 66.39 -4.56 3.63
N GLY A 6 65.22 -4.18 4.14
CA GLY A 6 63.94 -4.14 3.39
C GLY A 6 62.75 -4.00 4.34
N ALA A 7 62.15 -2.82 4.51
CA ALA A 7 61.15 -2.20 3.65
C ALA A 7 59.73 -2.34 4.22
N TRP A 8 59.27 -1.26 4.86
CA TRP A 8 57.90 -0.75 4.83
C TRP A 8 56.73 -1.77 4.81
N SER A 9 56.31 -2.26 5.98
CA SER A 9 54.95 -2.76 6.14
C SER A 9 53.99 -1.57 6.27
N ARG A 10 53.67 -0.91 5.15
CA ARG A 10 52.50 -0.02 5.11
C ARG A 10 51.28 -0.88 5.39
N GLY A 11 50.62 -0.63 6.52
CA GLY A 11 49.33 -1.24 6.84
C GLY A 11 48.38 -1.00 5.69
N ARG A 12 47.95 -2.08 5.02
CA ARG A 12 46.84 -1.99 4.08
C ARG A 12 45.61 -1.58 4.89
N PRO A 13 44.80 -0.59 4.45
CA PRO A 13 43.55 -0.29 5.12
C PRO A 13 42.72 -1.57 5.15
N VAL A 14 42.42 -2.04 6.35
CA VAL A 14 41.56 -3.21 6.55
C VAL A 14 40.19 -2.79 6.01
N PRO A 15 39.63 -3.49 5.01
CA PRO A 15 38.29 -3.17 4.54
C PRO A 15 37.33 -3.24 5.73
N PRO A 16 36.36 -2.32 5.85
CA PRO A 16 35.40 -2.35 6.95
C PRO A 16 34.72 -3.73 7.00
N PRO A 17 34.38 -4.22 8.22
CA PRO A 17 33.80 -5.54 8.39
C PRO A 17 32.57 -5.71 7.49
N ILE A 18 32.47 -6.86 6.85
CA ILE A 18 31.48 -7.17 5.80
C ILE A 18 30.04 -6.93 6.33
N MET A 19 29.82 -7.11 7.64
CA MET A 19 28.56 -6.78 8.34
C MET A 19 28.12 -5.31 8.19
N GLU A 20 29.03 -4.34 8.25
CA GLU A 20 28.67 -2.91 8.22
C GLU A 20 28.13 -2.50 6.84
N ARG A 21 28.70 -3.08 5.77
CA ARG A 21 28.22 -2.87 4.39
C ARG A 21 26.87 -3.55 4.14
N MET A 22 26.61 -4.69 4.77
CA MET A 22 25.36 -5.45 4.61
C MET A 22 24.18 -4.70 5.24
N HIS A 23 24.34 -4.16 6.45
CA HIS A 23 23.30 -3.36 7.10
C HIS A 23 23.00 -2.05 6.37
N LEU A 24 24.02 -1.36 5.86
CA LEU A 24 23.82 -0.13 5.09
C LEU A 24 23.08 -0.39 3.78
N VAL A 25 23.42 -1.45 3.05
CA VAL A 25 22.74 -1.80 1.79
C VAL A 25 21.28 -2.21 2.05
N ALA A 26 21.02 -2.98 3.09
CA ALA A 26 19.67 -3.38 3.50
C ALA A 26 18.80 -2.15 3.83
N ILE A 27 19.27 -1.28 4.73
CA ILE A 27 18.56 -0.06 5.13
C ILE A 27 18.33 0.86 3.93
N THR A 28 19.35 1.07 3.09
CA THR A 28 19.23 1.95 1.92
C THR A 28 18.24 1.39 0.91
N SER A 29 18.26 0.08 0.66
CA SER A 29 17.32 -0.57 -0.26
C SER A 29 15.88 -0.57 0.26
N PHE A 30 15.69 -0.72 1.57
CA PHE A 30 14.38 -0.59 2.22
C PHE A 30 13.83 0.83 2.10
N ILE A 31 14.65 1.85 2.41
CA ILE A 31 14.25 3.26 2.26
C ILE A 31 13.92 3.57 0.80
N ALA A 32 14.72 3.09 -0.15
CA ALA A 32 14.46 3.30 -1.57
C ALA A 32 13.13 2.66 -2.00
N GLY A 33 12.86 1.41 -1.61
CA GLY A 33 11.58 0.74 -1.90
C GLY A 33 10.39 1.47 -1.28
N LEU A 34 10.54 1.95 -0.04
CA LEU A 34 9.50 2.74 0.64
C LEU A 34 9.18 4.05 -0.12
N ILE A 35 10.21 4.77 -0.59
CA ILE A 35 10.01 5.99 -1.39
C ILE A 35 9.26 5.66 -2.69
N VAL A 36 9.61 4.56 -3.36
CA VAL A 36 8.93 4.14 -4.60
C VAL A 36 7.45 3.85 -4.34
N VAL A 37 7.12 3.15 -3.24
CA VAL A 37 5.73 2.87 -2.84
C VAL A 37 4.98 4.18 -2.54
N ILE A 38 5.59 5.13 -1.82
CA ILE A 38 4.98 6.43 -1.51
C ILE A 38 4.67 7.20 -2.80
N VAL A 39 5.61 7.24 -3.74
CA VAL A 39 5.40 7.90 -5.05
C VAL A 39 4.27 7.21 -5.82
N GLY A 40 4.24 5.88 -5.83
CA GLY A 40 3.15 5.13 -6.47
C GLY A 40 1.78 5.45 -5.86
N ALA A 41 1.67 5.48 -4.54
CA ALA A 41 0.46 5.84 -3.81
C ALA A 41 -0.02 7.27 -4.14
N GLU A 42 0.90 8.24 -4.17
CA GLU A 42 0.56 9.63 -4.51
C GLU A 42 0.05 9.76 -5.96
N LEU A 43 0.66 9.02 -6.90
CA LEU A 43 0.21 8.97 -8.29
C LEU A 43 -1.19 8.35 -8.41
N ILE A 44 -1.50 7.30 -7.64
CA ILE A 44 -2.83 6.67 -7.58
C ILE A 44 -3.86 7.66 -7.07
N VAL A 45 -3.59 8.35 -5.95
CA VAL A 45 -4.52 9.30 -5.34
C VAL A 45 -4.82 10.46 -6.29
N ARG A 46 -3.78 11.09 -6.85
CA ARG A 46 -3.95 12.23 -7.76
C ARG A 46 -4.58 11.82 -9.09
N GLY A 47 -4.17 10.67 -9.63
CA GLY A 47 -4.64 10.14 -10.92
C GLY A 47 -6.08 9.72 -10.83
N GLY A 48 -6.41 8.93 -9.80
CA GLY A 48 -7.76 8.56 -9.45
C GLY A 48 -8.66 9.78 -9.29
N SER A 49 -8.28 10.74 -8.45
CA SER A 49 -9.12 11.92 -8.17
C SER A 49 -9.48 12.69 -9.45
N ARG A 50 -8.50 12.94 -10.34
CA ARG A 50 -8.76 13.60 -11.62
C ARG A 50 -9.65 12.78 -12.55
N VAL A 51 -9.46 11.46 -12.61
CA VAL A 51 -10.32 10.56 -13.39
C VAL A 51 -11.75 10.58 -12.87
N GLY A 52 -11.96 10.52 -11.55
CA GLY A 52 -13.31 10.61 -10.96
C GLY A 52 -14.00 11.94 -11.25
N ALA A 53 -13.26 13.05 -11.21
CA ALA A 53 -13.78 14.36 -11.57
C ALA A 53 -14.27 14.40 -13.04
N LEU A 54 -13.51 13.79 -13.96
CA LEU A 54 -13.88 13.71 -15.38
C LEU A 54 -15.08 12.79 -15.64
N LEU A 55 -15.19 11.70 -14.88
CA LEU A 55 -16.28 10.73 -15.01
C LEU A 55 -17.54 11.12 -14.23
N GLY A 56 -17.52 12.25 -13.51
CA GLY A 56 -18.64 12.67 -12.64
C GLY A 56 -18.90 11.71 -11.48
N VAL A 57 -17.90 10.91 -11.09
CA VAL A 57 -17.99 9.97 -9.97
C VAL A 57 -17.77 10.76 -8.68
N SER A 58 -18.55 10.44 -7.63
CA SER A 58 -18.40 11.15 -6.37
C SER A 58 -17.03 10.87 -5.73
N PRO A 59 -16.45 11.84 -4.99
CA PRO A 59 -15.14 11.69 -4.36
C PRO A 59 -15.12 10.51 -3.38
N MET A 60 -16.23 10.33 -2.68
CA MET A 60 -16.42 9.24 -1.73
C MET A 60 -16.38 7.87 -2.42
N ILE A 61 -17.04 7.70 -3.57
CA ILE A 61 -16.98 6.45 -4.33
C ILE A 61 -15.55 6.21 -4.82
N LEU A 62 -14.88 7.25 -5.33
CA LEU A 62 -13.53 7.11 -5.84
C LEU A 62 -12.53 6.74 -4.72
N GLY A 63 -12.64 7.39 -3.56
CA GLY A 63 -11.86 7.07 -2.37
C GLY A 63 -12.08 5.63 -1.91
N LEU A 64 -13.35 5.21 -1.82
CA LEU A 64 -13.74 3.87 -1.39
C LEU A 64 -13.39 2.75 -2.39
N THR A 65 -13.11 3.09 -3.65
CA THR A 65 -12.88 2.08 -4.71
C THR A 65 -11.49 2.19 -5.29
N VAL A 66 -11.26 3.13 -6.22
CA VAL A 66 -10.00 3.23 -6.98
C VAL A 66 -8.82 3.51 -6.07
N VAL A 67 -8.96 4.44 -5.13
CA VAL A 67 -7.87 4.79 -4.22
C VAL A 67 -7.64 3.64 -3.23
N ALA A 68 -8.67 3.19 -2.52
CA ALA A 68 -8.55 2.10 -1.55
C ALA A 68 -7.99 0.79 -2.15
N LEU A 69 -8.47 0.37 -3.34
CA LEU A 69 -7.96 -0.81 -4.02
C LEU A 69 -6.55 -0.58 -4.57
N GLY A 70 -6.30 0.59 -5.17
CA GLY A 70 -5.00 0.94 -5.73
C GLY A 70 -3.90 0.95 -4.67
N THR A 71 -4.14 1.57 -3.52
CA THR A 71 -3.16 1.62 -2.43
C THR A 71 -2.96 0.28 -1.74
N SER A 72 -3.93 -0.64 -1.82
CA SER A 72 -3.84 -2.00 -1.27
C SER A 72 -3.30 -3.03 -2.29
N THR A 73 -3.07 -2.61 -3.54
CA THR A 73 -2.59 -3.48 -4.61
C THR A 73 -1.19 -4.04 -4.32
N PRO A 74 -0.23 -3.25 -3.79
CA PRO A 74 1.09 -3.76 -3.45
C PRO A 74 1.02 -4.87 -2.38
N GLU A 75 0.22 -4.68 -1.33
CA GLU A 75 0.00 -5.63 -0.25
C GLU A 75 -0.66 -6.92 -0.77
N LEU A 76 -1.63 -6.79 -1.69
CA LEU A 76 -2.22 -7.93 -2.37
C LEU A 76 -1.18 -8.70 -3.19
N ALA A 77 -0.30 -8.00 -3.92
CA ALA A 77 0.77 -8.64 -4.70
C ALA A 77 1.72 -9.41 -3.79
N VAL A 78 2.19 -8.80 -2.70
CA VAL A 78 3.06 -9.45 -1.70
C VAL A 78 2.38 -10.68 -1.09
N GLY A 79 1.11 -10.54 -0.67
CA GLY A 79 0.35 -11.63 -0.06
C GLY A 79 0.11 -12.80 -1.02
N LEU A 80 -0.23 -12.51 -2.28
CA LEU A 80 -0.44 -13.53 -3.31
C LEU A 80 0.85 -14.26 -3.68
N THR A 81 1.95 -13.54 -3.86
CA THR A 81 3.26 -14.14 -4.13
C THR A 81 3.69 -15.04 -2.98
N ALA A 82 3.60 -14.57 -1.73
CA ALA A 82 3.92 -15.37 -0.55
C ALA A 82 3.06 -16.63 -0.46
N ALA A 83 1.74 -16.53 -0.73
CA ALA A 83 0.84 -17.68 -0.74
C ALA A 83 1.17 -18.67 -1.88
N ALA A 84 1.52 -18.16 -3.07
CA ALA A 84 1.90 -18.98 -4.23
C ALA A 84 3.22 -19.73 -4.00
N GLU A 85 4.15 -19.14 -3.25
CA GLU A 85 5.42 -19.76 -2.84
C GLU A 85 5.25 -20.74 -1.65
N GLY A 86 4.02 -20.96 -1.18
CA GLY A 86 3.73 -21.84 -0.04
C GLY A 86 4.05 -21.24 1.33
N ASN A 87 4.40 -19.96 1.39
CA ASN A 87 4.67 -19.23 2.63
C ASN A 87 3.40 -18.58 3.19
N GLY A 88 2.46 -19.41 3.62
CA GLY A 88 1.17 -18.96 4.18
C GLY A 88 1.33 -18.07 5.42
N GLY A 89 2.33 -18.32 6.25
CA GLY A 89 2.63 -17.49 7.43
C GLY A 89 2.98 -16.05 7.05
N LEU A 90 3.80 -15.86 6.02
CA LEU A 90 4.13 -14.52 5.50
C LEU A 90 2.90 -13.83 4.88
N ALA A 91 2.05 -14.57 4.16
CA ALA A 91 0.84 -14.02 3.58
C ALA A 91 -0.14 -13.50 4.66
N VAL A 92 -0.38 -14.29 5.71
CA VAL A 92 -1.23 -13.88 6.85
C VAL A 92 -0.59 -12.73 7.63
N GLY A 93 0.72 -12.79 7.85
CA GLY A 93 1.48 -11.72 8.51
C GLY A 93 1.40 -10.38 7.77
N ASN A 94 1.45 -10.40 6.44
CA ASN A 94 1.29 -9.22 5.60
C ASN A 94 -0.12 -8.61 5.76
N ILE A 95 -1.18 -9.41 5.70
CA ILE A 95 -2.56 -8.93 5.85
C ILE A 95 -2.82 -8.37 7.26
N ALA A 96 -2.42 -9.10 8.29
CA ALA A 96 -2.62 -8.67 9.67
C ALA A 96 -1.77 -7.44 10.01
N GLY A 97 -0.49 -7.44 9.62
CA GLY A 97 0.45 -6.36 9.90
C GLY A 97 0.05 -5.04 9.24
N THR A 98 -0.32 -5.07 7.97
CA THR A 98 -0.74 -3.86 7.22
C THR A 98 -2.01 -3.24 7.82
N ASN A 99 -3.00 -4.05 8.22
CA ASN A 99 -4.18 -3.55 8.91
C ASN A 99 -3.86 -2.94 10.30
N ILE A 100 -2.96 -3.57 11.07
CA ILE A 100 -2.53 -3.02 12.36
C ILE A 100 -1.83 -1.68 12.17
N VAL A 101 -0.90 -1.56 11.20
CA VAL A 101 -0.21 -0.31 10.89
C VAL A 101 -1.22 0.76 10.42
N ASN A 102 -2.16 0.42 9.55
CA ASN A 102 -3.17 1.37 9.07
C ASN A 102 -4.03 1.93 10.20
N ILE A 103 -4.47 1.09 11.14
CA ILE A 103 -5.36 1.51 12.22
C ILE A 103 -4.58 2.20 13.35
N LEU A 104 -3.49 1.61 13.83
CA LEU A 104 -2.78 2.13 15.00
C LEU A 104 -1.85 3.27 14.65
N LEU A 105 -1.05 3.10 13.59
CA LEU A 105 -0.06 4.11 13.21
C LEU A 105 -0.69 5.20 12.36
N ILE A 106 -1.27 4.87 11.21
CA ILE A 106 -1.75 5.90 10.27
C ILE A 106 -2.97 6.61 10.84
N LEU A 107 -4.05 5.89 11.13
CA LEU A 107 -5.29 6.49 11.66
C LEU A 107 -5.07 7.08 13.05
N GLY A 108 -4.35 6.37 13.94
CA GLY A 108 -4.04 6.86 15.29
C GLY A 108 -3.21 8.13 15.31
N LEU A 109 -2.13 8.20 14.52
CA LEU A 109 -1.31 9.42 14.40
C LEU A 109 -2.10 10.54 13.73
N SER A 110 -2.90 10.23 12.70
CA SER A 110 -3.75 11.22 12.03
C SER A 110 -4.76 11.83 12.99
N ALA A 111 -5.43 11.02 13.81
CA ALA A 111 -6.39 11.47 14.83
C ALA A 111 -5.74 12.28 15.95
N TRP A 112 -4.47 12.00 16.27
CA TRP A 112 -3.70 12.76 17.25
C TRP A 112 -3.29 14.15 16.72
N ILE A 113 -2.86 14.23 15.46
CA ILE A 113 -2.46 15.50 14.81
C ILE A 113 -3.69 16.36 14.50
N MET A 114 -4.74 15.76 13.94
CA MET A 114 -5.95 16.47 13.52
C MET A 114 -7.20 15.65 13.90
N PRO A 115 -8.10 16.20 14.74
CA PRO A 115 -9.32 15.51 15.12
C PRO A 115 -10.16 15.10 13.90
N LEU A 116 -10.32 13.79 13.71
CA LEU A 116 -11.07 13.23 12.60
C LEU A 116 -12.57 13.37 12.86
N LYS A 117 -13.29 14.02 11.94
CA LYS A 117 -14.75 14.03 11.95
C LYS A 117 -15.27 12.69 11.42
N VAL A 118 -15.64 11.79 12.33
CA VAL A 118 -16.18 10.48 11.95
C VAL A 118 -17.67 10.60 11.61
N GLN A 119 -18.06 10.10 10.44
CA GLN A 119 -19.47 10.02 10.06
C GLN A 119 -20.19 8.91 10.82
N LEU A 120 -21.48 9.12 11.13
CA LEU A 120 -22.34 8.13 11.78
C LEU A 120 -22.40 6.81 10.98
N LEU A 121 -22.29 6.90 9.65
CA LEU A 121 -22.27 5.74 8.79
C LEU A 121 -21.04 4.86 9.04
N SER A 122 -19.85 5.47 9.16
CA SER A 122 -18.61 4.74 9.47
C SER A 122 -18.64 4.09 10.87
N LEU A 123 -19.26 4.75 11.84
CA LEU A 123 -19.42 4.18 13.18
C LEU A 123 -20.37 2.97 13.19
N LYS A 124 -21.44 3.01 12.39
CA LYS A 124 -22.49 1.98 12.41
C LYS A 124 -22.28 0.84 11.42
N LEU A 125 -21.52 1.07 10.35
CA LEU A 125 -21.30 0.07 9.29
C LEU A 125 -19.82 -0.32 9.19
N ASP A 126 -18.93 0.64 8.93
CA ASP A 126 -17.52 0.34 8.64
C ASP A 126 -16.83 -0.34 9.83
N LEU A 127 -16.98 0.22 11.03
CA LEU A 127 -16.38 -0.33 12.25
C LEU A 127 -16.87 -1.74 12.60
N PRO A 128 -18.19 -2.01 12.68
CA PRO A 128 -18.69 -3.37 12.94
C PRO A 128 -18.29 -4.37 11.87
N VAL A 129 -18.29 -3.99 10.59
CA VAL A 129 -17.85 -4.88 9.50
C VAL A 129 -16.35 -5.17 9.59
N MET A 130 -15.54 -4.16 9.93
CA MET A 130 -14.10 -4.34 10.12
C MET A 130 -13.81 -5.29 11.29
N VAL A 131 -14.46 -5.10 12.43
CA VAL A 131 -14.32 -6.01 13.60
C VAL A 131 -14.84 -7.40 13.26
N GLY A 132 -16.01 -7.49 12.62
CA GLY A 132 -16.62 -8.76 12.22
C GLY A 132 -15.75 -9.55 11.24
N SER A 133 -15.13 -8.88 10.25
CA SER A 133 -14.22 -9.53 9.30
C SER A 133 -12.92 -10.00 9.96
N ALA A 134 -12.36 -9.23 10.90
CA ALA A 134 -11.21 -9.65 11.68
C ALA A 134 -11.52 -10.87 12.56
N LEU A 135 -12.67 -10.89 13.25
CA LEU A 135 -13.11 -12.03 14.04
C LEU A 135 -13.40 -13.26 13.17
N ALA A 136 -14.01 -13.07 12.01
CA ALA A 136 -14.25 -14.15 11.06
C ALA A 136 -12.94 -14.76 10.55
N LEU A 137 -11.94 -13.93 10.20
CA LEU A 137 -10.63 -14.41 9.79
C LEU A 137 -9.91 -15.16 10.93
N LEU A 138 -9.98 -14.66 12.17
CA LEU A 138 -9.43 -15.38 13.34
C LEU A 138 -10.11 -16.73 13.57
N TRP A 139 -11.43 -16.79 13.39
CA TRP A 139 -12.19 -18.03 13.51
C TRP A 139 -11.83 -19.04 12.42
N MET A 140 -11.75 -18.60 11.17
CA MET A 140 -11.35 -19.43 10.03
C MET A 140 -9.90 -19.92 10.15
N ALA A 141 -9.00 -19.08 10.68
CA ALA A 141 -7.61 -19.45 10.87
C ALA A 141 -7.34 -20.30 12.13
N TRP A 142 -8.37 -20.68 12.90
CA TRP A 142 -8.21 -21.33 14.20
C TRP A 142 -7.55 -22.71 14.13
N ASP A 143 -7.79 -23.45 13.05
CA ASP A 143 -7.16 -24.75 12.78
C ASP A 143 -5.76 -24.63 12.17
N GLY A 144 -5.28 -23.40 11.94
CA GLY A 144 -4.00 -23.09 11.33
C GLY A 144 -3.96 -23.24 9.80
N LEU A 145 -5.10 -23.47 9.15
CA LEU A 145 -5.19 -23.70 7.71
C LEU A 145 -6.28 -22.81 7.09
N LEU A 146 -5.91 -21.90 6.19
CA LEU A 146 -6.91 -21.19 5.38
C LEU A 146 -7.21 -21.95 4.09
N SER A 147 -8.43 -22.43 3.96
CA SER A 147 -8.91 -23.11 2.75
C SER A 147 -9.32 -22.11 1.65
N ARG A 148 -9.33 -22.58 0.40
CA ARG A 148 -9.83 -21.79 -0.75
C ARG A 148 -11.30 -21.38 -0.58
N HIS A 149 -12.09 -22.18 0.13
CA HIS A 149 -13.52 -21.91 0.34
C HIS A 149 -13.73 -20.74 1.30
N GLU A 150 -12.93 -20.67 2.38
CA GLU A 150 -12.95 -19.54 3.32
C GLU A 150 -12.47 -18.25 2.65
N GLY A 151 -11.40 -18.34 1.85
CA GLY A 151 -10.95 -17.22 1.02
C GLY A 151 -12.03 -16.73 0.06
N ALA A 152 -12.73 -17.64 -0.62
CA ALA A 152 -13.84 -17.29 -1.53
C ALA A 152 -15.00 -16.61 -0.78
N TRP A 153 -15.33 -17.06 0.44
CA TRP A 153 -16.30 -16.42 1.31
C TRP A 153 -15.89 -14.99 1.68
N MET A 154 -14.63 -14.78 2.07
CA MET A 154 -14.12 -13.45 2.42
C MET A 154 -14.13 -12.50 1.23
N VAL A 155 -13.74 -12.98 0.04
CA VAL A 155 -13.82 -12.19 -1.20
C VAL A 155 -15.27 -11.87 -1.56
N GLY A 156 -16.19 -12.83 -1.41
CA GLY A 156 -17.62 -12.59 -1.63
C GLY A 156 -18.17 -11.53 -0.68
N ALA A 157 -17.81 -11.61 0.60
CA ALA A 157 -18.19 -10.63 1.62
C ALA A 157 -17.62 -9.23 1.33
N SER A 158 -16.36 -9.13 0.89
CA SER A 158 -15.74 -7.84 0.56
C SER A 158 -16.40 -7.19 -0.65
N VAL A 159 -16.70 -7.96 -1.71
CA VAL A 159 -17.43 -7.47 -2.89
C VAL A 159 -18.83 -6.98 -2.50
N LEU A 160 -19.56 -7.75 -1.68
CA LEU A 160 -20.88 -7.37 -1.21
C LEU A 160 -20.84 -6.06 -0.39
N TYR A 161 -19.86 -5.95 0.52
CA TYR A 161 -19.63 -4.74 1.31
C TYR A 161 -19.32 -3.54 0.43
N THR A 162 -18.41 -3.66 -0.55
CA THR A 162 -18.09 -2.58 -1.48
C THR A 162 -19.33 -2.14 -2.28
N ILE A 163 -20.13 -3.07 -2.79
CA ILE A 163 -21.36 -2.75 -3.51
C ILE A 163 -22.35 -2.02 -2.60
N ALA A 164 -22.56 -2.52 -1.38
CA ALA A 164 -23.44 -1.89 -0.40
C ALA A 164 -22.98 -0.47 -0.07
N MET A 165 -21.67 -0.27 0.13
CA MET A 165 -21.11 1.04 0.42
C MET A 165 -21.25 2.02 -0.74
N VAL A 166 -20.96 1.59 -1.96
CA VAL A 166 -21.14 2.42 -3.15
C VAL A 166 -22.62 2.83 -3.32
N ARG A 167 -23.56 1.93 -3.02
CA ARG A 167 -25.01 2.22 -3.08
C ARG A 167 -25.44 3.23 -2.02
N LEU A 168 -24.91 3.11 -0.80
CA LEU A 168 -25.28 3.94 0.35
C LEU A 168 -24.64 5.33 0.28
N SER A 169 -23.37 5.38 -0.11
CA SER A 169 -22.57 6.60 -0.30
C SER A 169 -23.15 7.55 -1.37
N ARG A 170 -23.85 7.01 -2.38
CA ARG A 170 -24.60 7.83 -3.37
C ARG A 170 -25.68 8.72 -2.74
N ARG A 171 -26.10 8.48 -1.50
CA ARG A 171 -27.16 9.25 -0.82
C ARG A 171 -26.64 10.38 0.07
N GLU A 172 -25.37 10.40 0.47
CA GLU A 172 -24.81 11.37 1.44
C GLU A 172 -23.95 12.49 0.79
N SER A 173 -23.90 12.60 -0.54
CA SER A 173 -22.77 13.20 -1.24
C SER A 173 -22.72 14.74 -1.37
N LEU A 174 -23.65 15.51 -0.82
CA LEU A 174 -23.79 16.93 -1.20
C LEU A 174 -22.62 17.86 -0.76
N PRO A 175 -22.09 17.80 0.48
CA PRO A 175 -21.01 18.71 0.91
C PRO A 175 -19.65 18.35 0.29
N MET A 176 -19.32 17.06 0.23
CA MET A 176 -18.03 16.57 -0.25
C MET A 176 -17.88 16.72 -1.77
N GLN A 177 -18.98 16.61 -2.53
CA GLN A 177 -18.99 16.92 -3.96
C GLN A 177 -18.67 18.41 -4.23
N GLN A 178 -19.11 19.33 -3.37
CA GLN A 178 -18.85 20.75 -3.55
C GLN A 178 -17.37 21.11 -3.31
N GLU A 179 -16.73 20.50 -2.32
CA GLU A 179 -15.30 20.69 -2.03
C GLU A 179 -14.41 20.10 -3.14
N PHE A 180 -14.66 18.86 -3.52
CA PHE A 180 -13.91 18.21 -4.60
C PHE A 180 -14.10 18.89 -5.95
N SER A 181 -15.31 19.36 -6.25
CA SER A 181 -15.54 20.15 -7.46
C SER A 181 -14.90 21.54 -7.38
N ARG A 182 -14.50 22.08 -6.22
CA ARG A 182 -13.67 23.30 -6.17
C ARG A 182 -12.20 23.01 -6.42
N GLU A 183 -11.68 21.96 -5.79
CA GLU A 183 -10.26 21.61 -5.87
C GLU A 183 -9.88 20.99 -7.23
N TYR A 184 -10.81 20.25 -7.84
CA TYR A 184 -10.61 19.55 -9.11
C TYR A 184 -11.51 20.08 -10.25
N SER A 185 -12.19 21.23 -10.12
CA SER A 185 -13.05 21.78 -11.19
C SER A 185 -12.26 22.10 -12.45
N ALA A 186 -12.57 21.37 -13.50
CA ALA A 186 -12.24 21.69 -14.88
C ALA A 186 -13.16 22.76 -15.50
N LYS A 187 -13.85 23.59 -14.70
CA LYS A 187 -14.95 24.46 -15.17
C LYS A 187 -14.53 25.54 -16.19
N ASN A 188 -13.22 25.76 -16.38
CA ASN A 188 -12.66 26.69 -17.37
C ASN A 188 -11.63 26.07 -18.35
N ILE A 189 -11.59 24.74 -18.49
CA ILE A 189 -10.57 24.09 -19.34
C ILE A 189 -11.11 23.85 -20.76
N LEU A 190 -10.40 24.36 -21.78
CA LEU A 190 -10.71 24.14 -23.20
C LEU A 190 -10.90 22.64 -23.51
N PRO A 191 -11.87 22.25 -24.36
CA PRO A 191 -12.22 20.83 -24.60
C PRO A 191 -11.05 19.98 -25.15
N ARG A 192 -10.09 20.61 -25.84
CA ARG A 192 -8.87 19.96 -26.34
C ARG A 192 -7.84 19.67 -25.24
N VAL A 193 -7.84 20.46 -24.17
CA VAL A 193 -6.97 20.29 -22.99
C VAL A 193 -7.61 19.29 -22.01
N ALA A 194 -8.95 19.20 -21.99
CA ALA A 194 -9.69 18.23 -21.18
C ALA A 194 -9.42 16.77 -21.57
N THR A 195 -9.37 16.46 -22.88
CA THR A 195 -9.04 15.10 -23.37
C THR A 195 -7.58 14.71 -23.09
N LEU A 196 -6.66 15.68 -23.20
CA LEU A 196 -5.24 15.46 -22.94
C LEU A 196 -4.96 15.28 -21.44
N GLN A 197 -5.60 16.09 -20.58
CA GLN A 197 -5.55 15.90 -19.12
C GLN A 197 -6.20 14.61 -18.66
N GLY A 198 -7.29 14.18 -19.30
CA GLY A 198 -7.92 12.89 -19.00
C GLY A 198 -6.99 11.72 -19.30
N THR A 199 -6.34 11.74 -20.47
CA THR A 199 -5.37 10.72 -20.85
C THR A 199 -4.18 10.69 -19.89
N VAL A 200 -3.63 11.87 -19.55
CA VAL A 200 -2.54 11.98 -18.55
C VAL A 200 -2.97 11.46 -17.19
N SER A 201 -4.20 11.71 -16.76
CA SER A 201 -4.70 11.27 -15.44
C SER A 201 -4.87 9.75 -15.38
N VAL A 202 -5.37 9.14 -16.46
CA VAL A 202 -5.46 7.67 -16.58
C VAL A 202 -4.06 7.05 -16.61
N LEU A 203 -3.13 7.62 -17.38
CA LEU A 203 -1.74 7.17 -17.41
C LEU A 203 -1.07 7.31 -16.05
N MET A 204 -1.32 8.40 -15.33
CA MET A 204 -0.78 8.63 -14.00
C MET A 204 -1.32 7.62 -12.98
N LEU A 205 -2.62 7.29 -13.05
CA LEU A 205 -3.22 6.25 -12.23
C LEU A 205 -2.59 4.88 -12.54
N ALA A 206 -2.48 4.51 -13.82
CA ALA A 206 -1.88 3.23 -14.23
C ALA A 206 -0.40 3.15 -13.84
N ALA A 207 0.37 4.21 -14.07
CA ALA A 207 1.77 4.30 -13.68
C ALA A 207 1.92 4.21 -12.15
N GLY A 208 1.03 4.86 -11.39
CA GLY A 208 1.03 4.77 -9.93
C GLY A 208 0.85 3.34 -9.43
N ILE A 209 -0.09 2.59 -10.02
CA ILE A 209 -0.30 1.17 -9.71
C ILE A 209 0.97 0.36 -10.00
N VAL A 210 1.55 0.51 -11.19
CA VAL A 210 2.76 -0.22 -11.58
C VAL A 210 3.93 0.11 -10.66
N VAL A 211 4.16 1.40 -10.38
CA VAL A 211 5.23 1.87 -9.50
C VAL A 211 5.05 1.32 -8.08
N ALA A 212 3.83 1.34 -7.54
CA ALA A 212 3.55 0.83 -6.21
C ALA A 212 3.80 -0.68 -6.10
N VAL A 213 3.35 -1.46 -7.11
CA VAL A 213 3.57 -2.92 -7.16
C VAL A 213 5.05 -3.25 -7.28
N VAL A 214 5.76 -2.63 -8.22
CA VAL A 214 7.21 -2.85 -8.41
C VAL A 214 7.98 -2.45 -7.14
N GLY A 215 7.60 -1.35 -6.49
CA GLY A 215 8.18 -0.91 -5.23
C GLY A 215 8.04 -1.97 -4.13
N ALA A 216 6.86 -2.59 -4.00
CA ALA A 216 6.63 -3.64 -3.01
C ALA A 216 7.36 -4.95 -3.35
N GLU A 217 7.41 -5.37 -4.61
CA GLU A 217 8.20 -6.53 -5.02
C GLU A 217 9.69 -6.35 -4.72
N LEU A 218 10.22 -5.13 -4.95
CA LEU A 218 11.59 -4.79 -4.60
C LEU A 218 11.84 -4.89 -3.08
N LEU A 219 10.88 -4.48 -2.24
CA LEU A 219 10.99 -4.60 -0.79
C LEU A 219 11.02 -6.07 -0.34
N VAL A 220 10.11 -6.91 -0.87
CA VAL A 220 10.02 -8.33 -0.50
C VAL A 220 11.23 -9.12 -0.97
N SER A 221 11.62 -8.94 -2.23
CA SER A 221 12.77 -9.64 -2.80
C SER A 221 14.05 -9.35 -2.04
N ARG A 222 14.26 -8.11 -1.57
CA ARG A 222 15.41 -7.74 -0.75
C ARG A 222 15.33 -8.32 0.67
N ALA A 223 14.15 -8.25 1.30
CA ALA A 223 13.95 -8.82 2.63
C ALA A 223 14.22 -10.34 2.66
N SER A 224 13.77 -11.06 1.62
CA SER A 224 13.98 -12.52 1.50
C SER A 224 15.43 -12.93 1.28
N GLN A 225 16.20 -12.14 0.52
CA GLN A 225 17.63 -12.39 0.27
C GLN A 225 18.46 -12.17 1.54
N ASP A 226 18.14 -11.14 2.32
CA ASP A 226 18.83 -10.87 3.59
C ASP A 226 18.57 -12.01 4.60
N THR A 227 17.37 -12.59 4.63
CA THR A 227 17.07 -13.73 5.53
C THR A 227 17.83 -15.00 5.14
N ALA A 228 17.97 -15.28 3.84
CA ALA A 228 18.74 -16.42 3.34
C ALA A 228 20.24 -16.30 3.72
N SER A 229 20.80 -15.08 3.66
CA SER A 229 22.20 -14.80 4.02
C SER A 229 22.53 -14.99 5.51
N PHE A 230 21.54 -14.90 6.40
CA PHE A 230 21.70 -15.14 7.84
C PHE A 230 21.60 -16.62 8.24
N SER A 231 21.08 -17.46 7.35
CA SER A 231 20.87 -18.90 7.60
C SER A 231 22.01 -19.80 7.08
N SER A 232 23.03 -19.22 6.43
CA SER A 232 24.23 -19.88 5.89
C SER A 232 25.49 -19.46 6.65
#